data_AF-A0A9P5S3N5-F1
#
_entry.id   AF-A0A9P5S3N5-F1
#
_cell.length_a   1.000
_cell.length_b   1.000
_cell.length_c   1.000
_cell.angle_alpha   90.00
_cell.angle_beta   90.00
_cell.angle_gamma   90.00
#
_symmetry.space_group_name_H-M   'P 1'
#
loop_
_entity.id
_entity.type
_entity.pdbx_description
1 polymer ?
#
loop_
_entity_poly.entity_id
_entity_poly.type
_entity_poly.pdbx_seq_one_letter_code
_entity_poly.pdbx_strand_id
1 'polypeptide(L)'
;MNGPQQIFSFFLVAVLALVVMSEGTEAVTIPAWCNCSNDQAKSKKACSVAGANYDGSSCGLDHIGKYNAFLMSCSQQNGSYKCWH
;
A
#
# COMPACT_ATOMS: atom_id res chain seq x y z
N MET A 1 -33.11 22.67 44.11
CA MET A 1 -32.48 23.41 42.99
C MET A 1 -31.62 22.42 42.24
N ASN A 2 -32.03 22.06 41.02
CA ASN A 2 -31.38 21.09 40.14
C ASN A 2 -30.16 21.75 39.47
N GLY A 3 -28.97 21.16 39.60
CA GLY A 3 -27.73 21.63 38.98
C GLY A 3 -26.98 20.45 38.32
N PRO A 4 -26.24 20.68 37.22
CA PRO A 4 -26.09 19.71 36.13
C PRO A 4 -24.95 18.71 36.38
N GLN A 5 -25.26 17.60 37.02
CA GLN A 5 -24.27 16.57 37.38
C GLN A 5 -24.05 15.51 36.27
N GLN A 6 -24.59 15.71 35.07
CA GLN A 6 -24.66 14.66 34.03
C GLN A 6 -23.85 14.95 32.74
N ILE A 7 -23.10 16.04 32.66
CA ILE A 7 -22.40 16.42 31.42
C ILE A 7 -20.97 15.87 31.36
N PHE A 8 -20.35 15.58 32.52
CA PHE A 8 -18.94 15.18 32.59
C PHE A 8 -18.66 13.71 32.23
N SER A 9 -19.67 12.83 32.23
CA SER A 9 -19.46 11.40 31.92
C SER A 9 -19.39 11.08 30.43
N PHE A 10 -19.86 11.96 29.54
CA PHE A 10 -19.86 11.69 28.10
C PHE A 10 -18.50 11.93 27.42
N PHE A 11 -17.65 12.78 28.01
CA PHE A 11 -16.35 13.11 27.42
C PHE A 11 -15.30 11.99 27.57
N LEU A 12 -15.38 11.18 28.64
CA LEU A 12 -14.37 10.15 28.90
C LEU A 12 -14.45 8.96 27.93
N VAL A 13 -15.66 8.62 27.47
CA VAL A 13 -15.88 7.52 26.50
C VAL A 13 -15.37 7.90 25.11
N ALA A 14 -15.49 9.17 24.72
CA ALA A 14 -15.04 9.66 23.42
C ALA A 14 -13.51 9.59 23.27
N VAL A 15 -12.75 9.80 24.36
CA VAL A 15 -11.28 9.76 24.33
C VAL A 15 -10.75 8.33 24.20
N LEU A 16 -11.41 7.34 24.81
CA LEU A 16 -11.02 5.92 24.69
C LEU A 16 -11.24 5.37 23.27
N ALA A 17 -12.23 5.88 22.53
CA ALA A 17 -12.48 5.47 21.15
C ALA A 17 -11.39 5.94 20.16
N LEU A 18 -10.71 7.06 20.45
CA LEU A 18 -9.62 7.58 19.60
C LEU A 18 -8.33 6.75 19.70
N VAL A 19 -8.12 6.04 20.81
CA VAL A 19 -6.89 5.25 21.03
C VAL A 19 -6.86 3.97 20.18
N VAL A 20 -8.03 3.48 19.74
CA VAL A 20 -8.13 2.22 18.98
C VAL A 20 -7.66 2.35 17.52
N MET A 21 -7.58 3.56 16.96
CA MET A 21 -7.07 3.75 15.59
C MET A 21 -5.54 3.78 15.49
N SER A 22 -4.83 3.47 16.58
CA SER A 22 -3.36 3.31 16.58
C SER A 22 -2.96 1.84 16.38
N GLU A 23 -3.74 1.08 15.60
CA GLU A 23 -3.28 -0.20 15.09
C GLU A 23 -2.21 0.05 14.03
N GLY A 24 -1.01 -0.46 14.33
CA GLY A 24 0.19 -0.27 13.55
C GLY A 24 -0.08 -0.47 12.07
N THR A 25 0.16 0.58 11.30
CA THR A 25 0.64 0.39 9.94
C THR A 25 1.99 -0.27 10.10
N GLU A 26 2.02 -1.60 10.13
CA GLU A 26 3.25 -2.33 9.80
C GLU A 26 3.75 -1.67 8.53
N ALA A 27 4.92 -1.01 8.63
CA ALA A 27 5.55 -0.42 7.49
C ALA A 27 5.79 -1.58 6.53
N VAL A 28 4.90 -1.72 5.54
CA VAL A 28 5.02 -2.76 4.53
C VAL A 28 6.43 -2.56 3.98
N THR A 29 7.27 -3.56 4.14
CA THR A 29 8.65 -3.55 3.65
C THR A 29 8.55 -3.50 2.12
N ILE A 30 8.45 -2.31 1.54
CA ILE A 30 8.34 -2.11 0.09
C ILE A 30 9.64 -1.50 -0.39
N PRO A 31 10.66 -2.34 -0.52
CA PRO A 31 11.25 -2.50 -1.84
C PRO A 31 10.98 -3.92 -2.34
N ALA A 32 10.04 -4.04 -3.27
CA ALA A 32 9.78 -5.29 -3.96
C ALA A 32 10.36 -5.21 -5.36
N TRP A 33 11.30 -6.09 -5.66
CA TRP A 33 11.74 -6.34 -7.02
C TRP A 33 10.72 -7.26 -7.68
N CYS A 34 9.97 -6.74 -8.65
CA CYS A 34 8.98 -7.51 -9.39
C CYS A 34 9.32 -7.67 -10.88
N ASN A 35 8.93 -8.80 -11.48
CA ASN A 35 8.89 -9.01 -12.91
C ASN A 35 7.49 -9.46 -13.38
N CYS A 36 7.18 -9.21 -14.66
CA CYS A 36 5.92 -9.59 -15.28
C CYS A 36 6.16 -10.69 -16.33
N SER A 37 5.65 -11.89 -16.06
CA SER A 37 5.77 -13.12 -16.85
C SER A 37 7.21 -13.52 -17.17
N ASN A 38 8.19 -13.02 -16.39
CA ASN A 38 9.60 -13.10 -16.74
C ASN A 38 9.90 -12.58 -18.16
N ASP A 39 9.08 -11.66 -18.65
CA ASP A 39 9.15 -11.05 -19.97
C ASP A 39 9.58 -9.58 -19.81
N GLN A 40 10.69 -9.22 -20.45
CA GLN A 40 11.28 -7.89 -20.30
C GLN A 40 10.39 -6.79 -20.90
N ALA A 41 9.71 -7.06 -22.02
CA ALA A 41 8.86 -6.07 -22.66
C ALA A 41 7.62 -5.78 -21.80
N LYS A 42 6.99 -6.84 -21.25
CA LYS A 42 5.85 -6.70 -20.33
C LYS A 42 6.25 -6.03 -19.03
N SER A 43 7.40 -6.42 -18.48
CA SER A 43 7.95 -5.83 -17.25
C SER A 43 8.23 -4.35 -17.45
N LYS A 44 8.95 -3.98 -18.52
CA LYS A 44 9.23 -2.57 -18.85
C LYS A 44 7.96 -1.75 -19.02
N LYS A 45 6.95 -2.28 -19.72
CA LYS A 45 5.66 -1.61 -19.86
C LYS A 45 4.95 -1.43 -18.51
N ALA A 46 4.93 -2.47 -17.68
CA ALA A 46 4.33 -2.41 -16.35
C ALA A 46 5.07 -1.41 -15.42
N CYS A 47 6.41 -1.37 -15.44
CA CYS A 47 7.18 -0.37 -14.70
C CYS A 47 6.84 1.05 -15.17
N SER A 48 6.76 1.25 -16.49
CA SER A 48 6.45 2.56 -17.07
C SER A 48 5.07 3.06 -16.64
N VAL A 49 4.06 2.18 -16.60
CA VAL A 49 2.71 2.52 -16.11
C VAL A 49 2.71 2.83 -14.61
N ALA A 50 3.54 2.11 -13.84
CA ALA A 50 3.70 2.33 -12.41
C ALA A 50 4.51 3.60 -12.05
N GLY A 51 5.08 4.30 -13.03
CA GLY A 51 6.01 5.41 -12.76
C GLY A 51 7.29 4.95 -12.06
N ALA A 52 7.72 3.71 -12.29
CA ALA A 52 8.90 3.10 -11.72
C ALA A 52 10.01 2.96 -12.76
N ASN A 53 11.27 2.90 -12.29
CA ASN A 53 12.42 2.71 -13.15
C ASN A 53 12.64 1.21 -13.41
N TYR A 54 12.71 0.84 -14.69
CA TYR A 54 13.10 -0.50 -15.12
C TYR A 54 14.62 -0.57 -15.22
N ASP A 55 15.24 -1.55 -14.55
CA ASP A 55 16.70 -1.69 -14.48
C ASP A 55 17.28 -2.77 -15.40
N GLY A 56 16.43 -3.43 -16.20
CA GLY A 56 16.82 -4.55 -17.06
C GLY A 56 16.32 -5.92 -16.60
N SER A 57 15.83 -6.03 -15.35
CA SER A 57 15.30 -7.28 -14.82
C SER A 57 14.03 -7.10 -13.98
N SER A 58 13.80 -5.90 -13.46
CA SER A 58 12.74 -5.64 -12.50
C SER A 58 12.34 -4.16 -12.46
N CYS A 59 11.23 -3.87 -11.77
CA CYS A 59 10.82 -2.52 -11.41
C CYS A 59 11.25 -2.26 -9.97
N GLY A 60 12.00 -1.19 -9.72
CA GLY A 60 12.27 -0.72 -8.36
C GLY A 60 11.01 -0.10 -7.73
N LEU A 61 10.16 -0.94 -7.13
CA LEU A 61 8.88 -0.53 -6.55
C LEU A 61 9.12 -0.20 -5.07
N ASP A 62 9.29 1.08 -4.79
CA ASP A 62 9.63 1.70 -3.49
C ASP A 62 8.38 2.19 -2.70
N HIS A 63 7.21 2.14 -3.34
CA HIS A 63 5.96 2.60 -2.76
C HIS A 63 4.80 1.68 -3.12
N ILE A 64 3.84 1.53 -2.20
CA ILE A 64 2.64 0.69 -2.41
C ILE A 64 1.83 1.09 -3.64
N GLY A 65 1.76 2.39 -3.94
CA GLY A 65 1.07 2.90 -5.13
C GLY A 65 1.71 2.39 -6.43
N LYS A 66 3.04 2.48 -6.53
CA LYS A 66 3.78 1.95 -7.69
C LYS A 66 3.64 0.43 -7.77
N TYR A 67 3.74 -0.26 -6.63
CA TYR A 67 3.56 -1.70 -6.56
C TYR A 67 2.20 -2.15 -7.11
N ASN A 68 1.11 -1.58 -6.62
CA ASN A 68 -0.24 -1.91 -7.09
C ASN A 68 -0.44 -1.56 -8.58
N ALA A 69 0.08 -0.41 -9.03
CA ALA A 69 0.01 -0.03 -10.44
C ALA A 69 0.76 -1.02 -11.34
N PHE A 70 1.92 -1.52 -10.89
CA PHE A 70 2.66 -2.57 -11.58
C PHE A 70 1.85 -3.86 -11.68
N LEU A 71 1.28 -4.36 -10.58
CA LEU A 71 0.49 -5.61 -10.59
C LEU A 71 -0.73 -5.51 -11.52
N MET A 72 -1.46 -4.40 -11.45
CA MET A 72 -2.60 -4.15 -12.33
C MET A 72 -2.18 -4.09 -13.81
N SER A 73 -1.07 -3.41 -14.11
CA SER A 73 -0.56 -3.32 -15.47
C SER A 73 -0.08 -4.69 -15.99
N CYS A 74 0.55 -5.50 -15.14
CA CYS A 74 0.98 -6.85 -15.51
C CYS A 74 -0.22 -7.76 -15.80
N SER A 75 -1.24 -7.71 -14.95
CA SER A 75 -2.48 -8.48 -15.14
C SER A 75 -3.20 -8.10 -16.45
N GLN A 76 -3.31 -6.81 -16.77
CA GLN A 76 -3.91 -6.33 -18.03
C GLN A 76 -3.14 -6.77 -19.27
N GLN A 77 -1.86 -7.12 -19.13
CA GLN A 77 -1.04 -7.69 -20.21
C GLN A 77 -1.15 -9.22 -20.30
N ASN A 78 -2.16 -9.81 -19.65
CA ASN A 78 -2.33 -11.25 -19.45
C ASN A 78 -1.04 -11.87 -18.90
N GLY A 79 -0.41 -11.17 -17.96
CA GLY A 79 0.83 -11.58 -17.31
C GLY A 79 0.60 -12.02 -15.88
N SER A 80 1.44 -12.94 -15.41
CA SER A 80 1.61 -13.25 -13.99
C SER A 80 2.79 -12.46 -13.46
N TYR A 81 2.78 -12.07 -12.19
CA TYR A 81 3.91 -11.36 -11.58
C TYR A 81 4.68 -12.27 -10.61
N LYS A 82 5.98 -12.05 -10.50
CA LYS A 82 6.82 -12.59 -9.43
C LYS A 82 7.54 -11.44 -8.76
N CYS A 83 7.43 -11.36 -7.44
CA CYS A 83 8.03 -10.32 -6.63
C CYS A 83 8.89 -10.94 -5.52
N TRP A 84 10.02 -10.30 -5.20
CA TRP A 84 10.92 -10.69 -4.12
C TRP A 84 11.41 -9.45 -3.35
N HIS A 85 11.87 -9.65 -2.12
CA HIS A 85 12.44 -8.62 -1.25
C HIS A 85 13.96 -8.81 -1.19
#